data_AF-A0A521V9J7-F1
#
_entry.id   AF-A0A521V9J7-F1
#
_cell.length_a   1.000
_cell.length_b   1.000
_cell.length_c   1.000
_cell.angle_alpha   90.00
_cell.angle_beta   90.00
_cell.angle_gamma   90.00
#
_symmetry.space_group_name_H-M   'P 1'
#
loop_
_entity.id
_entity.type
_entity.pdbx_description
1 polymer ?
#
loop_
_entity_poly.entity_id
_entity_poly.type
_entity_poly.pdbx_seq_one_letter_code
_entity_poly.pdbx_strand_id
1 'polypeptide(L)'
;MTYTAEQHIQLKRVTEIAASPCGTWLAVSVQRLDRDGAKYVSDLWKVPADGGPAVQLTRGECKDASPGFRHDGALGFLSNRQPNEIKPDEEAEKRM
;
A
#
# COMPACT_ATOMS: atom_id res chain seq x y z
N MET A 1 7.97 28.49 14.99
CA MET A 1 8.00 27.85 13.65
C MET A 1 6.57 27.76 13.15
N THR A 2 6.29 28.27 11.95
CA THR A 2 4.93 28.27 11.37
C THR A 2 4.75 27.04 10.51
N TYR A 3 3.66 26.31 10.71
CA TYR A 3 3.27 25.18 9.87
C TYR A 3 2.69 25.67 8.54
N THR A 4 3.23 25.21 7.41
CA THR A 4 2.86 25.72 6.07
C THR A 4 1.89 24.79 5.34
N ALA A 5 1.24 25.31 4.29
CA ALA A 5 0.39 24.51 3.42
C ALA A 5 1.17 23.38 2.72
N GLU A 6 2.40 23.66 2.32
CA GLU A 6 3.29 22.67 1.68
C GLU A 6 3.62 21.53 2.64
N GLN A 7 3.87 21.84 3.91
CA GLN A 7 4.07 20.83 4.95
C GLN A 7 2.80 19.99 5.18
N HIS A 8 1.62 20.61 5.12
CA HIS A 8 0.37 19.88 5.21
C HIS A 8 0.14 18.93 4.04
N ILE A 9 0.45 19.37 2.82
CA ILE A 9 0.31 18.53 1.62
C ILE A 9 1.27 17.34 1.67
N GLN A 10 2.51 17.54 2.12
CA GLN A 10 3.53 16.48 2.21
C GLN A 10 3.32 15.49 3.37
N LEU A 11 2.48 15.83 4.35
CA LEU A 11 2.24 14.98 5.50
C LEU A 11 1.61 13.64 5.07
N LYS A 12 2.26 12.53 5.44
CA LYS A 12 1.69 11.19 5.28
C LYS A 12 0.47 11.03 6.19
N ARG A 13 -0.57 10.36 5.72
CA ARG A 13 -1.84 10.23 6.44
C ARG A 13 -2.22 8.77 6.59
N VAL A 14 -2.56 8.37 7.81
CA VAL A 14 -3.24 7.11 8.06
C VAL A 14 -4.70 7.28 7.62
N THR A 15 -5.17 6.41 6.74
CA THR A 15 -6.55 6.47 6.23
C THR A 15 -7.41 5.33 6.76
N GLU A 16 -6.85 4.12 6.87
CA GLU A 16 -7.58 2.91 7.24
C GLU A 16 -6.69 1.99 8.07
N ILE A 17 -7.29 1.23 8.98
CA ILE A 17 -6.61 0.27 9.85
C ILE A 17 -7.42 -1.04 9.92
N ALA A 18 -6.72 -2.17 10.01
CA ALA A 18 -7.32 -3.47 10.29
C ALA A 18 -6.45 -4.24 11.29
N ALA A 19 -7.06 -4.75 12.36
CA ALA A 19 -6.38 -5.60 13.33
C ALA A 19 -6.22 -7.02 12.79
N SER A 20 -5.01 -7.56 12.91
CA SER A 20 -4.78 -8.97 12.60
C SER A 20 -5.48 -9.88 13.61
N PRO A 21 -6.00 -11.06 13.20
CA PRO A 21 -6.69 -11.98 14.11
C PRO A 21 -5.82 -12.50 15.26
N CYS A 22 -4.49 -12.56 15.08
CA CYS A 22 -3.57 -12.97 16.14
C CYS A 22 -3.30 -11.87 17.18
N GLY A 23 -3.82 -10.65 16.97
CA GLY A 23 -3.73 -9.55 17.94
C GLY A 23 -2.36 -8.88 18.07
N THR A 24 -1.36 -9.30 17.28
CA THR A 24 0.03 -8.81 17.45
C THR A 24 0.38 -7.63 16.54
N TRP A 25 -0.43 -7.33 15.54
CA TRP A 25 -0.16 -6.22 14.61
C TRP A 25 -1.41 -5.70 13.89
N LEU A 26 -1.30 -4.50 13.33
CA LEU A 26 -2.29 -3.81 12.50
C LEU A 26 -1.77 -3.70 11.07
N ALA A 27 -2.61 -3.99 10.08
CA ALA A 27 -2.41 -3.52 8.72
C ALA A 27 -2.94 -2.08 8.62
N VAL A 28 -2.11 -1.15 8.16
CA VAL A 28 -2.42 0.28 8.12
C VAL A 28 -2.20 0.81 6.71
N SER A 29 -3.21 1.43 6.11
CA SER A 29 -3.06 2.16 4.86
C SER A 29 -2.53 3.56 5.14
N VAL A 30 -1.41 3.90 4.51
CA VAL A 30 -0.76 5.20 4.63
C VAL A 30 -0.73 5.88 3.27
N GLN A 31 -1.47 6.97 3.16
CA GLN A 31 -1.48 7.84 2.00
C GLN A 31 -0.25 8.75 1.99
N ARG A 32 0.35 8.93 0.82
CA ARG A 32 1.46 9.85 0.56
C ARG A 32 1.36 10.40 -0.87
N LEU A 33 2.09 11.48 -1.15
CA LEU A 33 2.33 11.86 -2.53
C LEU A 33 3.12 10.78 -3.29
N ASP A 34 2.85 10.67 -4.57
CA ASP A 34 3.70 9.93 -5.50
C ASP A 34 5.04 10.63 -5.72
N ARG A 35 5.90 10.04 -6.56
CA ARG A 35 7.26 10.56 -6.77
C ARG A 35 7.26 11.98 -7.33
N ASP A 36 6.30 12.29 -8.19
CA ASP A 36 6.21 13.59 -8.87
C ASP A 36 5.42 14.64 -8.06
N GLY A 37 4.81 14.24 -6.94
CA GLY A 37 3.99 15.13 -6.12
C GLY A 37 2.64 15.49 -6.76
N ALA A 38 2.24 14.79 -7.82
CA ALA A 38 1.07 15.11 -8.63
C ALA A 38 -0.22 14.48 -8.09
N LYS A 39 -0.12 13.33 -7.43
CA LYS A 39 -1.28 12.58 -6.90
C LYS A 39 -0.95 11.88 -5.59
N TYR A 40 -2.01 11.58 -4.84
CA TYR A 40 -1.89 10.71 -3.68
C TYR A 40 -1.98 9.24 -4.07
N VAL A 41 -1.04 8.47 -3.56
CA VAL A 41 -0.98 7.00 -3.60
C VAL A 41 -1.00 6.48 -2.16
N SER A 42 -1.22 5.18 -1.97
CA SER A 42 -1.27 4.60 -0.63
C SER A 42 -0.56 3.26 -0.60
N ASP A 43 0.18 3.04 0.47
CA ASP A 43 0.91 1.82 0.73
C ASP A 43 0.39 1.19 2.03
N LEU A 44 0.41 -0.13 2.11
CA LEU A 44 0.11 -0.85 3.35
C LEU A 44 1.36 -1.01 4.21
N TRP A 45 1.16 -0.88 5.52
CA TRP A 45 2.18 -1.04 6.55
C TRP A 45 1.71 -2.06 7.58
N LYS A 46 2.64 -2.90 8.04
CA LYS A 46 2.49 -3.72 9.23
C LYS A 46 2.99 -2.92 10.43
N VAL A 47 2.10 -2.62 11.36
CA VAL A 47 2.41 -1.88 12.58
C VAL A 47 2.26 -2.82 13.77
N PRO A 48 3.35 -3.16 14.49
CA PRO A 48 3.27 -3.96 15.71
C PRO A 48 2.37 -3.32 16.77
N ALA A 49 1.54 -4.13 17.44
CA ALA A 49 0.62 -3.64 18.48
C ALA A 49 1.35 -3.26 19.78
N ASP A 50 2.58 -3.74 19.97
CA ASP A 50 3.44 -3.44 21.11
C ASP A 50 4.24 -2.12 20.95
N GLY A 51 4.03 -1.39 19.86
CA GLY A 51 4.74 -0.14 19.56
C GLY A 51 6.11 -0.33 18.92
N GLY A 52 6.45 -1.56 18.50
CA GLY A 52 7.64 -1.85 17.71
C GLY A 52 7.66 -1.14 16.34
N PRO A 53 8.79 -1.20 15.62
CA PRO A 53 8.96 -0.50 14.35
C PRO A 53 7.99 -1.02 13.27
N ALA A 54 7.34 -0.09 12.57
CA ALA A 54 6.47 -0.41 11.46
C ALA A 54 7.26 -0.87 10.22
N VAL A 55 6.72 -1.85 9.49
CA VAL A 55 7.32 -2.41 8.27
C VAL A 55 6.38 -2.18 7.09
N GLN A 56 6.89 -1.56 6.02
CA GLN A 56 6.11 -1.36 4.80
C GLN A 56 5.92 -2.68 4.02
N LEU A 57 4.67 -3.02 3.71
CA LEU A 57 4.28 -4.23 3.01
C LEU A 57 4.18 -4.03 1.50
N THR A 58 3.58 -2.93 1.06
CA THR A 58 3.41 -2.62 -0.37
C THR A 58 4.13 -1.33 -0.77
N ARG A 59 4.45 -1.22 -2.06
CA ARG A 59 5.18 -0.10 -2.66
C ARG A 59 4.67 0.11 -4.08
N GLY A 60 4.70 1.35 -4.55
CA GLY A 60 4.49 1.70 -5.95
C GLY A 60 3.76 3.03 -6.14
N GLU A 61 3.26 3.23 -7.36
CA GLU A 61 2.44 4.38 -7.74
C GLU A 61 0.95 4.03 -7.83
N CYS A 62 0.55 2.98 -7.12
CA CYS A 62 -0.83 2.52 -6.99
C CYS A 62 -1.42 2.90 -5.62
N LYS A 63 -2.74 2.81 -5.51
CA LYS A 63 -3.49 2.99 -4.28
C LYS A 63 -3.80 1.61 -3.72
N ASP A 64 -3.04 1.19 -2.72
CA ASP A 64 -3.33 0.00 -1.93
C ASP A 64 -4.11 0.43 -0.68
N ALA A 65 -5.36 -0.01 -0.55
CA ALA A 65 -6.33 0.49 0.43
C ALA A 65 -7.28 -0.61 0.93
N SER A 66 -8.11 -0.29 1.91
CA SER A 66 -9.08 -1.22 2.51
C SER A 66 -8.48 -2.56 2.93
N PRO A 67 -7.44 -2.55 3.80
CA PRO A 67 -6.89 -3.78 4.35
C PRO A 67 -7.96 -4.51 5.16
N GLY A 68 -8.00 -5.83 5.03
CA GLY A 68 -8.88 -6.69 5.79
C GLY A 68 -8.27 -8.06 5.99
N PHE A 69 -8.57 -8.69 7.12
CA PHE A 69 -8.07 -10.03 7.42
C PHE A 69 -9.19 -11.07 7.32
N ARG A 70 -8.85 -12.20 6.72
CA ARG A 70 -9.57 -13.45 6.94
C ARG A 70 -9.19 -14.01 8.31
N HIS A 71 -10.04 -14.86 8.87
CA HIS A 71 -9.83 -15.46 10.20
C HIS A 71 -8.52 -16.27 10.32
N ASP A 72 -8.04 -16.84 9.22
CA ASP A 72 -6.75 -17.56 9.15
C ASP A 72 -5.51 -16.63 9.17
N GLY A 73 -5.70 -15.31 9.21
CA GLY A 73 -4.65 -14.32 9.21
C GLY A 73 -4.20 -13.86 7.82
N ALA A 74 -4.81 -14.37 6.74
CA ALA A 74 -4.53 -13.86 5.40
C ALA A 74 -4.98 -12.40 5.26
N LEU A 75 -4.07 -11.54 4.81
CA LEU A 75 -4.34 -10.14 4.53
C LEU A 75 -4.81 -9.98 3.08
N GLY A 76 -6.00 -9.41 2.90
CA GLY A 76 -6.52 -8.92 1.63
C GLY A 76 -6.58 -7.38 1.61
N PHE A 77 -6.58 -6.80 0.41
CA PHE A 77 -6.71 -5.36 0.19
C PHE A 77 -7.15 -5.07 -1.25
N LEU A 78 -7.62 -3.84 -1.49
CA LEU A 78 -7.93 -3.35 -2.83
C LEU A 78 -6.71 -2.62 -3.40
N SER A 79 -6.40 -2.90 -4.66
CA SER A 79 -5.34 -2.22 -5.41
C SER A 79 -5.84 -1.81 -6.78
N ASN A 80 -5.48 -0.59 -7.22
CA ASN A 80 -5.67 -0.16 -8.61
C ASN A 80 -4.45 -0.42 -9.49
N ARG A 81 -3.50 -1.25 -9.03
CA ARG A 81 -2.37 -1.68 -9.84
C ARG A 81 -2.89 -2.39 -11.09
N GLN A 82 -2.44 -1.95 -12.26
CA GLN A 82 -2.75 -2.67 -13.49
C GLN A 82 -1.95 -3.97 -13.54
N PRO A 83 -2.54 -5.07 -14.03
CA PRO A 83 -1.78 -6.28 -14.33
C PRO A 83 -0.64 -5.95 -15.29
N ASN A 84 0.51 -6.60 -15.12
CA ASN A 84 1.53 -6.54 -16.15
C ASN A 84 0.92 -7.09 -17.44
N GLU A 85 0.99 -6.33 -18.53
CA GLU A 85 0.72 -6.87 -19.86
C GLU A 85 1.72 -8.00 -20.11
N ILE A 86 1.24 -9.24 -20.09
CA ILE A 86 2.00 -10.36 -20.62
C ILE A 86 1.91 -10.21 -22.13
N LYS A 87 2.89 -9.54 -22.74
CA LYS A 87 3.02 -9.57 -24.20
C LYS A 87 3.23 -11.04 -24.58
N PRO A 88 2.40 -11.60 -25.48
CA PRO A 88 2.65 -12.94 -25.99
C PRO A 88 4.05 -12.97 -26.59
N ASP A 89 4.79 -14.04 -26.33
CA ASP A 89 6.12 -14.24 -26.88
C ASP A 89 6.01 -14.37 -28.41
N GLU A 90 6.29 -13.28 -29.14
CA GLU A 90 6.28 -13.27 -30.61
C GLU A 90 7.29 -14.27 -31.22
N GLU A 91 8.27 -14.77 -30.45
CA GLU A 91 9.15 -15.85 -30.92
C GLU A 91 8.49 -17.23 -30.88
N ALA A 92 7.44 -17.44 -30.08
CA ALA A 92 6.74 -18.72 -30.01
C ALA A 92 5.92 -19.01 -31.28
N GLU A 93 5.31 -17.98 -31.88
CA GLU A 93 4.57 -18.10 -33.13
C GLU A 93 5.47 -18.30 -34.35
N LYS A 94 6.72 -17.79 -34.33
CA LYS A 94 7.69 -18.02 -35.42
C LYS A 94 8.36 -19.40 -35.40
N ARG A 95 8.14 -20.19 -34.34
CA ARG A 95 8.66 -21.56 -34.18
C ARG A 95 7.63 -22.65 -34.54
N MET A 96 6.42 -22.26 -34.92
CA MET A 96 5.37 -23.15 -35.50
C MET A 96 5.33 -23.02 -37.02
#